data_AF-A0A950FC18-F1
#
_entry.id   AF-A0A950FC18-F1
#
_cell.length_a   1.000
_cell.length_b   1.000
_cell.length_c   1.000
_cell.angle_alpha   90.00
_cell.angle_beta   90.00
_cell.angle_gamma   90.00
#
_symmetry.space_group_name_H-M   'P 1'
#
loop_
_entity.id
_entity.type
_entity.pdbx_description
1 polymer ?
#
loop_
_entity_poly.entity_id
_entity_poly.type
_entity_poly.pdbx_seq_one_letter_code
_entity_poly.pdbx_strand_id
1 'polypeptide(L)'
;MRKRGQGSFFFSNNSSSLRGRKRMTGQSLYYPRVMMRTLAQVLTEEYSEHGVHVANVVIDGLIDSPRTRALPMAQKRPDIVMDPVKIAEAFYYLYTQDRSCWTNELQLTPFPTKPSF
;
A
#
# COMPACT_ATOMS: atom_id res chain seq x y z
N MET A 1 11.24 -18.40 -3.23
CA MET A 1 12.03 -17.18 -3.43
C MET A 1 13.39 -17.29 -2.75
N ARG A 2 13.46 -17.65 -1.45
CA ARG A 2 14.72 -17.93 -0.72
C ARG A 2 15.70 -18.85 -1.46
N LYS A 3 15.27 -20.06 -1.85
CA LYS A 3 16.10 -21.00 -2.66
C LYS A 3 16.58 -20.43 -4.00
N ARG A 4 15.88 -19.44 -4.56
CA ARG A 4 16.19 -18.81 -5.85
C ARG A 4 17.12 -17.60 -5.69
N GLY A 5 17.32 -17.09 -4.47
CA GLY A 5 18.13 -15.89 -4.19
C GLY A 5 17.57 -14.58 -4.74
N GLN A 6 16.32 -14.57 -5.23
CA GLN A 6 15.68 -13.39 -5.83
C GLN A 6 14.15 -13.42 -5.82
N GLY A 7 13.57 -12.23 -5.71
CA GLY A 7 12.18 -11.91 -6.04
C GLY A 7 11.63 -10.75 -5.21
N SER A 8 10.34 -10.46 -5.39
CA SER A 8 9.65 -9.39 -4.65
C SER A 8 8.35 -9.87 -4.01
N PHE A 9 8.06 -9.41 -2.79
CA PHE A 9 6.85 -9.72 -2.03
C PHE A 9 6.25 -8.41 -1.51
N PHE A 10 5.13 -7.97 -2.10
CA PHE A 10 4.53 -6.67 -1.79
C PHE A 10 3.16 -6.81 -1.15
N PHE A 11 2.92 -6.05 -0.10
CA PHE A 11 1.63 -5.96 0.58
C PHE A 11 0.84 -4.78 0.04
N SER A 12 -0.39 -5.01 -0.44
CA SER A 12 -1.34 -3.92 -0.67
C SER A 12 -2.07 -3.59 0.62
N ASN A 13 -1.88 -2.37 1.12
CA ASN A 13 -2.44 -1.88 2.37
C ASN A 13 -3.17 -0.55 2.17
N ASN A 14 -3.79 -0.04 3.22
CA ASN A 14 -4.46 1.26 3.21
C ASN A 14 -4.06 2.08 4.42
N SER A 15 -4.49 3.33 4.50
CA SER A 15 -4.11 4.24 5.60
C SER A 15 -4.52 3.79 7.00
N SER A 16 -5.38 2.77 7.14
CA SER A 16 -5.69 2.18 8.45
C SER A 16 -4.52 1.38 9.02
N SER A 17 -3.48 1.09 8.25
CA SER A 17 -2.26 0.42 8.74
C SER A 17 -1.26 1.34 9.43
N LEU A 18 -1.39 2.67 9.27
CA LEU A 18 -0.39 3.62 9.73
C LEU A 18 -0.43 3.83 11.25
N ARG A 19 -1.65 3.95 11.81
CA ARG A 19 -1.86 4.13 13.25
C ARG A 19 -3.29 3.79 13.68
N GLY A 20 -3.49 3.67 15.00
CA GLY A 20 -4.83 3.63 15.59
C GLY A 20 -5.59 4.95 15.41
N ARG A 21 -6.90 4.84 15.11
CA ARG A 21 -7.84 5.96 15.02
C ARG A 21 -9.12 5.65 15.78
N LYS A 22 -9.90 6.68 16.13
CA LYS A 22 -11.23 6.51 16.73
C LYS A 22 -12.09 5.62 15.83
N ARG A 23 -12.64 4.53 16.40
CA ARG A 23 -13.46 3.58 15.66
C ARG A 23 -14.85 4.14 15.41
N MET A 24 -15.31 4.05 14.16
CA MET A 24 -16.72 4.23 13.81
C MET A 24 -17.39 2.87 13.57
N THR A 25 -18.72 2.80 13.73
CA THR A 25 -19.51 1.58 13.46
C THR A 25 -19.21 1.07 12.05
N GLY A 26 -18.86 -0.22 11.92
CA GLY A 26 -18.48 -0.83 10.64
C GLY A 26 -16.99 -0.78 10.28
N GLN A 27 -16.13 -0.14 11.08
CA GLN A 27 -14.67 -0.10 10.84
C GLN A 27 -13.92 -1.13 11.71
N SER A 28 -13.93 -2.40 11.32
CA SER A 28 -13.23 -3.49 12.05
C SER A 28 -11.82 -3.82 11.52
N LEU A 29 -11.46 -3.31 10.34
CA LEU A 29 -10.31 -3.80 9.58
C LEU A 29 -8.95 -3.17 9.96
N TYR A 30 -8.86 -2.29 10.95
CA TYR A 30 -7.60 -1.61 11.25
C TYR A 30 -6.57 -2.52 11.92
N TYR A 31 -6.96 -3.41 12.86
CA TYR A 31 -5.98 -4.31 13.50
C TYR A 31 -5.26 -5.22 12.51
N PRO A 32 -5.96 -5.93 11.59
CA PRO A 32 -5.28 -6.74 10.59
C PRO A 32 -4.40 -5.91 9.65
N ARG A 33 -4.78 -4.66 9.35
CA ARG A 33 -4.00 -3.75 8.47
C ARG A 33 -2.68 -3.33 9.12
N VAL A 34 -2.71 -3.01 10.42
CA VAL A 34 -1.50 -2.72 11.20
C VAL A 34 -0.62 -3.97 11.30
N MET A 35 -1.21 -5.14 11.58
CA MET A 35 -0.47 -6.41 11.63
C MET A 35 0.19 -6.76 10.29
N MET A 36 -0.45 -6.50 9.15
CA MET A 36 0.16 -6.70 7.83
C MET A 36 1.35 -5.77 7.58
N ARG A 37 1.29 -4.52 8.06
CA ARG A 37 2.43 -3.59 7.99
C ARG A 37 3.61 -4.10 8.82
N THR A 38 3.35 -4.57 10.05
CA THR A 38 4.37 -5.20 10.89
C THR A 38 4.92 -6.48 10.26
N LEU A 39 4.06 -7.30 9.65
CA LEU A 39 4.49 -8.51 8.95
C LEU A 39 5.42 -8.19 7.78
N ALA A 40 5.16 -7.13 7.02
CA ALA A 40 6.05 -6.69 5.96
C ALA A 40 7.45 -6.32 6.48
N GLN A 41 7.53 -5.67 7.64
CA GLN A 41 8.81 -5.34 8.29
C GLN A 41 9.57 -6.59 8.72
N VAL A 42 8.90 -7.52 9.42
CA VAL A 42 9.50 -8.79 9.86
C VAL A 42 10.00 -9.61 8.66
N LEU A 43 9.22 -9.70 7.59
CA LEU A 43 9.64 -10.41 6.39
C LEU A 43 10.77 -9.69 5.65
N THR A 44 10.88 -8.36 5.76
CA THR A 44 12.03 -7.63 5.21
C THR A 44 13.30 -8.01 5.96
N GLU A 45 13.26 -8.05 7.29
CA GLU A 45 14.38 -8.46 8.13
C GLU A 45 14.81 -9.90 7.83
N GLU A 46 13.86 -10.84 7.73
CA GLU A 46 14.15 -12.26 7.47
C GLU A 46 14.63 -12.55 6.04
N TYR A 47 14.13 -11.84 5.02
CA TYR A 47 14.33 -12.25 3.62
C TYR A 47 15.16 -11.30 2.76
N SER A 48 15.48 -10.09 3.22
CA SER A 48 16.30 -9.15 2.47
C SER A 48 17.71 -9.69 2.20
N GLU A 49 18.35 -10.33 3.19
CA GLU A 49 19.67 -10.97 3.02
C GLU A 49 19.66 -12.12 2.00
N HIS A 50 18.50 -12.72 1.78
CA HIS A 50 18.29 -13.77 0.77
C HIS A 50 17.88 -13.21 -0.59
N GLY A 51 17.98 -11.89 -0.75
CA GLY A 51 17.76 -11.25 -2.01
C GLY A 51 16.28 -11.04 -2.37
N VAL A 52 15.39 -11.06 -1.38
CA VAL A 52 13.96 -10.82 -1.58
C VAL A 52 13.59 -9.41 -1.16
N HIS A 53 13.05 -8.63 -2.09
CA HIS A 53 12.54 -7.29 -1.80
C HIS A 53 11.14 -7.39 -1.20
N VAL A 54 10.97 -6.97 0.04
CA VAL A 54 9.67 -6.91 0.71
C VAL A 54 9.28 -5.45 0.94
N ALA A 55 8.03 -5.09 0.61
CA ALA A 55 7.54 -3.73 0.77
C ALA A 55 6.04 -3.68 1.14
N ASN A 56 5.65 -2.67 1.90
CA ASN A 56 4.27 -2.32 2.21
C ASN A 56 3.82 -1.11 1.37
N VAL A 57 2.82 -1.30 0.52
CA VAL A 57 2.26 -0.23 -0.33
C VAL A 57 0.97 0.27 0.29
N VAL A 58 0.98 1.49 0.80
CA VAL A 58 -0.18 2.14 1.41
C VAL A 58 -0.95 2.91 0.34
N ILE A 59 -2.12 2.40 -0.03
CA ILE A 59 -3.03 3.08 -0.95
C ILE A 59 -3.99 3.93 -0.11
N ASP A 60 -3.67 5.22 0.04
CA ASP A 60 -4.41 6.19 0.84
C ASP A 60 -5.37 7.01 -0.03
N GLY A 61 -6.32 6.31 -0.66
CA GLY A 61 -7.32 6.94 -1.52
C GLY A 61 -8.32 5.94 -2.05
N LEU A 62 -9.29 6.45 -2.81
CA LEU A 62 -10.27 5.63 -3.51
C LEU A 62 -9.67 5.16 -4.83
N ILE A 63 -9.68 3.87 -5.11
CA ILE A 63 -9.20 3.33 -6.40
C ILE A 63 -10.34 3.38 -7.41
N ASP A 64 -10.07 3.81 -8.64
CA ASP A 64 -11.07 3.82 -9.70
C ASP A 64 -11.62 2.41 -9.95
N SER A 65 -12.93 2.27 -9.80
CA SER A 65 -13.67 1.04 -10.04
C SER A 65 -15.15 1.38 -10.27
N PRO A 66 -15.96 0.49 -10.90
CA PRO A 66 -17.39 0.74 -11.06
C PRO A 66 -18.11 1.07 -9.74
N ARG A 67 -17.73 0.39 -8.65
CA ARG A 67 -18.27 0.63 -7.31
C ARG A 67 -17.85 1.99 -6.76
N THR A 68 -16.59 2.39 -6.98
CA THR A 68 -16.07 3.69 -6.53
C THR A 68 -16.74 4.83 -7.28
N ARG A 69 -16.91 4.71 -8.61
CA ARG A 69 -17.58 5.71 -9.47
C ARG A 69 -19.04 5.94 -9.09
N ALA A 70 -19.70 4.93 -8.52
CA ALA A 70 -21.08 5.04 -8.03
C ALA A 70 -21.19 5.82 -6.69
N LEU A 71 -20.09 6.10 -5.99
CA LEU A 71 -20.12 6.85 -4.73
C LEU A 71 -20.41 8.34 -4.99
N PRO A 72 -21.36 8.97 -4.28
CA PRO A 72 -21.66 10.39 -4.46
C PRO A 72 -20.44 11.31 -4.27
N MET A 73 -19.52 10.93 -3.38
CA MET A 73 -18.28 11.68 -3.13
C MET A 73 -17.31 11.61 -4.30
N ALA A 74 -17.24 10.47 -5.00
CA ALA A 74 -16.39 10.31 -6.18
C ALA A 74 -16.95 11.07 -7.39
N GLN A 75 -18.28 11.13 -7.53
CA GLN A 75 -18.94 11.93 -8.57
C GLN A 75 -18.75 13.43 -8.36
N LYS A 76 -18.85 13.90 -7.10
CA LYS A 76 -18.66 15.32 -6.75
C LYS A 76 -17.20 15.77 -6.81
N ARG A 77 -16.25 14.85 -6.61
CA ARG A 77 -14.82 15.15 -6.54
C ARG A 77 -14.04 14.03 -7.26
N PRO A 78 -13.98 14.03 -8.59
CA PRO A 78 -13.29 12.97 -9.34
C PRO A 78 -11.81 12.88 -8.99
N ASP A 79 -11.16 14.00 -8.64
CA ASP A 79 -9.73 14.08 -8.34
C ASP A 79 -9.29 13.32 -7.07
N ILE A 80 -10.22 12.83 -6.24
CA ILE A 80 -9.90 11.97 -5.09
C ILE A 80 -9.78 10.49 -5.48
N VAL A 81 -10.14 10.16 -6.72
CA VAL A 81 -10.13 8.80 -7.25
C VAL A 81 -8.81 8.56 -7.97
N MET A 82 -8.09 7.55 -7.53
CA MET A 82 -6.78 7.15 -8.03
C MET A 82 -6.91 6.26 -9.25
N ASP A 83 -6.10 6.54 -10.27
CA ASP A 83 -5.95 5.68 -11.43
C ASP A 83 -5.25 4.36 -11.05
N PRO A 84 -5.90 3.19 -11.22
CA PRO A 84 -5.29 1.89 -10.91
C PRO A 84 -4.04 1.59 -11.75
N VAL A 85 -3.90 2.17 -12.95
CA VAL A 85 -2.69 2.03 -13.77
C VAL A 85 -1.51 2.70 -13.09
N LYS A 86 -1.71 3.89 -12.52
CA LYS A 86 -0.66 4.61 -11.75
C LYS A 86 -0.30 3.92 -10.45
N ILE A 87 -1.27 3.24 -9.82
CA ILE A 87 -0.98 2.34 -8.69
C ILE A 87 -0.09 1.18 -9.16
N ALA A 88 -0.43 0.53 -10.28
CA ALA A 88 0.36 -0.58 -10.81
C ALA A 88 1.79 -0.15 -11.20
N GLU A 89 1.96 1.04 -11.78
CA GLU A 89 3.27 1.63 -12.06
C GLU A 89 4.13 1.75 -10.78
N ALA A 90 3.53 2.08 -9.63
CA ALA A 90 4.25 2.14 -8.35
C ALA A 90 4.71 0.75 -7.87
N PHE A 91 3.91 -0.30 -8.08
CA PHE A 91 4.34 -1.69 -7.81
C PHE A 91 5.45 -2.13 -8.76
N TYR A 92 5.37 -1.73 -10.03
CA TYR A 92 6.42 -2.01 -11.01
C TYR A 92 7.71 -1.28 -10.66
N TYR A 93 7.64 -0.01 -10.26
CA TYR A 93 8.76 0.75 -9.73
C TYR A 93 9.48 -0.02 -8.62
N LEU A 94 8.75 -0.46 -7.59
CA LEU A 94 9.31 -1.27 -6.50
C LEU A 94 9.97 -2.56 -7.02
N TYR A 95 9.30 -3.28 -7.92
CA TYR A 95 9.83 -4.51 -8.51
C TYR A 95 11.16 -4.30 -9.24
N THR A 96 11.34 -3.15 -9.89
CA THR A 96 12.54 -2.82 -10.67
C THR A 96 13.63 -2.09 -9.88
N GLN A 97 13.43 -1.82 -8.58
CA GLN A 97 14.45 -1.13 -7.78
C GLN A 97 15.75 -1.90 -7.69
N ASP A 98 16.86 -1.18 -7.78
CA ASP A 98 18.18 -1.74 -7.53
C ASP A 98 18.30 -2.20 -6.07
N ARG A 99 19.01 -3.32 -5.85
CA ARG A 99 19.12 -3.96 -4.53
C ARG A 99 19.87 -3.09 -3.52
N SER A 100 20.63 -2.10 -3.97
CA SER A 100 21.32 -1.15 -3.10
C SER A 100 20.37 -0.19 -2.36
N CYS A 101 19.13 -0.02 -2.82
CA CYS A 101 18.22 1.02 -2.32
C CYS A 101 16.74 0.61 -2.28
N TRP A 102 16.45 -0.60 -1.82
CA TRP A 102 15.08 -1.08 -1.69
C TRP A 102 14.22 -0.27 -0.74
N THR A 103 13.03 0.13 -1.22
CA THR A 103 12.01 0.80 -0.42
C THR A 103 11.21 -0.23 0.39
N ASN A 104 11.10 -0.02 1.70
CA ASN A 104 10.27 -0.86 2.58
C ASN A 104 8.79 -0.41 2.63
N GLU A 105 8.52 0.89 2.51
CA GLU A 105 7.16 1.43 2.55
C GLU A 105 6.98 2.54 1.52
N LEU A 106 5.89 2.46 0.76
CA LEU A 106 5.51 3.45 -0.26
C LEU A 106 4.05 3.84 -0.05
N GLN A 107 3.77 5.14 0.11
CA GLN A 107 2.41 5.66 0.26
C GLN A 107 1.97 6.42 -0.99
N LEU A 108 0.80 6.08 -1.49
CA LEU A 108 0.15 6.73 -2.62
C LEU A 108 -1.09 7.48 -2.12
N THR A 109 -1.11 8.79 -2.31
CA THR A 109 -2.20 9.68 -1.86
C THR A 109 -2.61 10.60 -3.00
N PRO A 110 -3.91 10.78 -3.30
CA PRO A 110 -4.37 11.79 -4.25
C PRO A 110 -3.96 13.20 -3.83
N PHE A 111 -3.53 14.04 -4.76
CA PHE A 111 -3.08 15.42 -4.47
C PHE A 111 -4.08 16.29 -3.68
N PRO A 112 -5.41 16.20 -3.84
CA PRO A 112 -6.34 17.06 -3.07
C PRO A 112 -6.59 16.52 -1.65
N THR A 113 -6.06 15.35 -1.31
CA THR A 113 -6.30 14.68 -0.03
C THR A 113 -5.17 14.97 0.94
N LYS A 114 -5.53 15.36 2.17
CA LYS A 114 -4.55 15.48 3.25
C LYS A 114 -4.00 14.07 3.56
N PRO A 115 -2.68 13.83 3.43
CA PRO A 115 -2.14 12.50 3.66
C PRO A 115 -2.45 11.99 5.07
N SER A 116 -2.77 10.71 5.15
CA SER A 116 -2.79 9.99 6.40
C SER A 116 -1.36 9.81 6.89
N PHE A 117 -1.15 10.21 8.14
CA PHE A 117 -0.05 9.79 9.01
C PHE A 117 -0.69 9.10 10.23
#